data_AF-A0A9W7PMN8-F1
#
_entry.id   AF-A0A9W7PMN8-F1
#
_cell.length_a   1.000
_cell.length_b   1.000
_cell.length_c   1.000
_cell.angle_alpha   90.00
_cell.angle_beta   90.00
_cell.angle_gamma   90.00
#
_symmetry.space_group_name_H-M   'P 1'
#
loop_
_entity.id
_entity.type
_entity.pdbx_description
1 polymer ?
#
loop_
_entity_poly.entity_id
_entity_poly.type
_entity_poly.pdbx_seq_one_letter_code
_entity_poly.pdbx_strand_id
1 'polypeptide(L)'
;FYHVNMNFMEIMISKDEKRMKELIIEMDKTRKENDELLKQFETRISSHKEKDLYNAFQSQFKDLRVQMKKAQDLGLTNNEEAYSYYLKEIDPNMEKTIQSIRELILYNNNAAEQLQKENVNSVKNTIITFVIISFVGIIIIIFIGFITKNAIKKPIVLLQKDMERVSAGDLTIRTSYKSENELGHIVQSFNSMLD
;
A
#
# COMPACT_ATOMS: atom_id res chain seq x y z
N PHE A 1 1.27 23.31 -19.83
CA PHE A 1 2.47 23.99 -20.39
C PHE A 1 2.38 24.15 -21.90
N TYR A 2 2.29 23.05 -22.67
CA TYR A 2 2.20 23.07 -24.14
C TYR A 2 1.13 24.00 -24.72
N HIS A 3 -0.12 23.94 -24.25
CA HIS A 3 -1.20 24.81 -24.74
C HIS A 3 -0.92 26.31 -24.49
N VAL A 4 -0.35 26.65 -23.33
CA VAL A 4 -0.01 28.04 -23.00
C VAL A 4 1.12 28.55 -23.90
N ASN A 5 2.14 27.72 -24.16
CA ASN A 5 3.25 28.08 -25.05
C ASN A 5 2.78 28.20 -26.50
N MET A 6 1.93 27.28 -26.98
CA MET A 6 1.35 27.32 -28.31
C MET A 6 0.54 28.60 -28.53
N ASN A 7 -0.36 28.93 -27.61
CA ASN A 7 -1.17 30.15 -27.68
C ASN A 7 -0.28 31.41 -27.62
N PHE A 8 0.79 31.39 -26.83
CA PHE A 8 1.77 32.47 -26.79
C PHE A 8 2.53 32.64 -28.13
N MET A 9 2.96 31.53 -28.76
CA MET A 9 3.57 31.58 -30.10
C MET A 9 2.60 32.16 -31.13
N GLU A 10 1.31 31.78 -31.07
CA GLU A 10 0.29 32.31 -31.97
C GLU A 10 0.07 33.82 -31.78
N ILE A 11 0.08 34.32 -30.54
CA ILE A 11 0.02 35.77 -30.25
C ILE A 11 1.17 36.51 -30.94
N MET A 12 2.40 35.98 -30.91
CA MET A 12 3.55 36.64 -31.52
C MET A 12 3.53 36.70 -33.05
N ILE A 13 2.70 35.89 -33.72
CA ILE A 13 2.59 35.89 -35.19
C ILE A 13 1.26 36.43 -35.71
N SER A 14 0.25 36.55 -34.83
CA SER A 14 -1.06 37.06 -35.18
C SER A 14 -1.06 38.57 -35.39
N LYS A 15 -1.92 39.04 -36.30
CA LYS A 15 -2.23 40.46 -36.51
C LYS A 15 -3.67 40.81 -36.11
N ASP A 16 -4.45 39.80 -35.71
CA ASP A 16 -5.85 39.97 -35.32
C ASP A 16 -5.95 40.19 -33.80
N GLU A 17 -6.26 41.42 -33.40
CA GLU A 17 -6.44 41.81 -32.00
C GLU A 17 -7.53 41.01 -31.28
N LYS A 18 -8.61 40.64 -31.98
CA LYS A 18 -9.69 39.85 -31.38
C LYS A 18 -9.16 38.45 -31.07
N ARG A 19 -8.46 37.81 -32.02
CA ARG A 19 -7.84 36.51 -31.82
C ARG A 19 -6.81 36.53 -30.69
N MET A 20 -5.97 37.57 -30.61
CA MET A 20 -5.00 37.72 -29.52
C MET A 20 -5.70 37.79 -28.15
N LYS A 21 -6.81 38.53 -28.03
CA LYS A 21 -7.59 38.60 -26.79
C LYS A 21 -8.21 37.25 -26.41
N GLU A 22 -8.73 36.50 -27.38
CA GLU A 22 -9.26 35.15 -27.17
C GLU A 22 -8.17 34.19 -26.64
N LEU A 23 -6.98 34.20 -27.27
CA LEU A 23 -5.84 33.38 -26.85
C LEU A 23 -5.39 33.70 -25.42
N ILE A 24 -5.38 34.97 -25.02
CA ILE A 24 -5.05 35.39 -23.65
C ILE A 24 -6.06 34.82 -22.66
N ILE A 25 -7.37 34.87 -22.97
CA ILE A 25 -8.42 34.31 -22.12
C ILE A 25 -8.24 32.78 -21.96
N GLU A 26 -7.93 32.07 -23.04
CA GLU A 26 -7.66 30.63 -23.01
C GLU A 26 -6.42 30.29 -22.17
N MET A 27 -5.34 31.07 -22.31
CA MET A 27 -4.12 30.93 -21.50
C MET A 27 -4.42 31.11 -20.01
N ASP A 28 -5.20 32.14 -19.66
CA ASP A 28 -5.56 32.42 -18.26
C ASP A 28 -6.49 31.37 -17.66
N LYS A 29 -7.42 30.83 -18.46
CA LYS A 29 -8.23 29.66 -18.07
C LYS A 29 -7.33 28.46 -17.76
N THR A 30 -6.43 28.12 -18.68
CA THR A 30 -5.48 27.01 -18.52
C THR A 30 -4.56 27.21 -17.31
N ARG A 31 -4.15 28.45 -17.02
CA ARG A 31 -3.34 28.77 -15.82
C ARG A 31 -4.12 28.50 -14.54
N LYS A 32 -5.40 28.90 -14.47
CA LYS A 32 -6.27 28.64 -13.30
C LYS A 32 -6.46 27.15 -13.05
N GLU A 33 -6.75 26.37 -14.09
CA GLU A 33 -6.89 24.92 -13.99
C GLU A 33 -5.59 24.27 -13.46
N ASN A 34 -4.42 24.71 -13.96
CA ASN A 34 -3.14 24.23 -13.45
C ASN A 34 -2.93 24.59 -11.98
N ASP A 35 -3.35 25.78 -11.53
CA ASP A 35 -3.20 26.19 -10.12
C ASP A 35 -4.06 25.34 -9.18
N GLU A 36 -5.26 24.97 -9.62
CA GLU A 36 -6.13 24.06 -8.87
C GLU A 36 -5.53 22.66 -8.77
N LEU A 37 -4.98 22.14 -9.88
CA LEU A 37 -4.30 20.84 -9.89
C LEU A 37 -3.05 20.83 -9.00
N LEU A 38 -2.25 21.89 -9.03
CA LEU A 38 -1.06 22.00 -8.18
C LEU A 38 -1.43 22.09 -6.70
N LYS A 39 -2.48 22.83 -6.33
CA LYS A 39 -3.01 22.84 -4.96
C LYS A 39 -3.49 21.47 -4.52
N GLN A 40 -4.20 20.75 -5.39
CA GLN A 40 -4.65 19.39 -5.08
C GLN A 40 -3.48 18.41 -4.94
N PHE A 41 -2.42 18.60 -5.72
CA PHE A 41 -1.21 17.79 -5.62
C PHE A 41 -0.46 18.08 -4.31
N GLU A 42 -0.31 19.34 -3.94
CA GLU A 42 0.40 19.78 -2.72
C GLU A 42 -0.16 19.16 -1.44
N THR A 43 -1.48 18.94 -1.36
CA THR A 43 -2.12 18.30 -0.19
C THR A 43 -1.84 16.80 -0.08
N ARG A 44 -1.31 16.16 -1.13
CA ARG A 44 -0.99 14.73 -1.18
C ARG A 44 0.49 14.43 -0.95
N ILE A 45 1.33 15.47 -0.95
CA ILE A 45 2.77 15.33 -0.72
C ILE A 45 2.99 14.80 0.69
N SER A 46 3.66 13.65 0.78
CA SER A 46 3.80 12.92 2.04
C SER A 46 5.25 12.76 2.49
N SER A 47 6.20 12.77 1.54
CA SER A 47 7.62 12.59 1.86
C SER A 47 8.39 13.91 1.84
N HIS A 48 9.47 13.98 2.63
CA HIS A 48 10.35 15.14 2.63
C HIS A 48 11.01 15.36 1.26
N LYS A 49 11.45 14.28 0.61
CA LYS A 49 12.09 14.35 -0.71
C LYS A 49 11.13 14.81 -1.81
N GLU A 50 9.89 14.33 -1.81
CA GLU A 50 8.84 14.81 -2.72
C GLU A 50 8.57 16.30 -2.51
N LYS A 51 8.49 16.74 -1.25
CA LYS A 51 8.29 18.14 -0.89
C LYS A 51 9.42 19.03 -1.43
N ASP A 52 10.67 18.60 -1.30
CA ASP A 52 11.81 19.36 -1.82
C ASP A 52 11.77 19.48 -3.35
N LEU A 53 11.48 18.38 -4.05
CA LEU A 53 11.33 18.36 -5.51
C LEU A 53 10.17 19.23 -5.97
N TYR A 54 9.03 19.17 -5.28
CA TYR A 54 7.87 20.03 -5.55
C TYR A 54 8.18 21.50 -5.34
N ASN A 55 8.86 21.87 -4.24
CA ASN A 55 9.24 23.26 -3.97
C ASN A 55 10.21 23.79 -5.04
N ALA A 56 11.17 22.97 -5.49
CA ALA A 56 12.08 23.33 -6.58
C ALA A 56 11.32 23.59 -7.88
N PHE A 57 10.42 22.69 -8.26
CA PHE A 57 9.53 22.86 -9.41
C PHE A 57 8.65 24.11 -9.27
N GLN A 58 7.99 24.30 -8.13
CA GLN A 58 7.07 25.42 -7.90
C GLN A 58 7.79 26.77 -8.03
N SER A 59 9.00 26.88 -7.49
CA SER A 59 9.84 28.08 -7.60
C SER A 59 10.17 28.39 -9.06
N GLN A 60 10.70 27.42 -9.81
CA GLN A 60 11.04 27.58 -11.23
C GLN A 60 9.82 27.89 -12.09
N PHE A 61 8.70 27.20 -11.84
CA PHE A 61 7.46 27.40 -12.57
C PHE A 61 6.86 28.79 -12.33
N LYS A 62 6.97 29.32 -11.11
CA LYS A 62 6.55 30.69 -10.79
C LYS A 62 7.39 31.72 -11.55
N ASP A 63 8.71 31.55 -11.58
CA ASP A 63 9.61 32.44 -12.32
C ASP A 63 9.33 32.41 -13.83
N LEU A 64 9.17 31.21 -14.40
CA LEU A 64 8.84 31.01 -15.80
C LEU A 64 7.50 31.68 -16.18
N ARG A 65 6.49 31.62 -15.30
CA ARG A 65 5.21 32.31 -15.53
C ARG A 65 5.36 33.82 -15.58
N VAL A 66 6.19 34.41 -14.72
CA VAL A 66 6.48 35.85 -14.73
C VAL A 66 7.14 36.24 -16.06
N GLN A 67 8.13 35.45 -16.50
CA GLN A 67 8.82 35.67 -17.78
C GLN A 67 7.87 35.55 -18.97
N MET A 68 7.03 34.51 -19.00
CA MET A 68 6.01 34.34 -20.04
C MET A 68 4.99 35.48 -20.07
N LYS A 69 4.59 36.01 -18.91
CA LYS A 69 3.67 37.16 -18.86
C LYS A 69 4.34 38.42 -19.44
N LYS A 70 5.60 38.68 -19.11
CA LYS A 70 6.37 39.77 -19.70
C LYS A 70 6.49 39.64 -21.22
N ALA A 71 6.79 38.45 -21.73
CA ALA A 71 6.87 38.23 -23.17
C ALA A 71 5.51 38.38 -23.87
N GLN A 72 4.42 37.95 -23.23
CA GLN A 72 3.05 38.20 -23.71
C GLN A 72 2.77 39.69 -23.84
N ASP A 73 3.16 40.49 -22.84
CA ASP A 73 2.93 41.95 -22.86
C ASP A 73 3.80 42.64 -23.93
N LEU A 74 5.04 42.18 -24.15
CA LEU A 74 5.90 42.62 -25.26
C LEU A 74 5.31 42.25 -26.63
N GLY A 75 4.74 41.05 -26.76
CA GLY A 75 4.14 40.56 -28.00
C GLY A 75 2.89 41.32 -28.46
N LEU A 76 2.35 42.20 -27.62
CA LEU A 76 1.24 43.09 -28.00
C LEU A 76 1.73 44.38 -28.69
N THR A 77 3.00 44.75 -28.52
CA THR A 77 3.56 46.01 -29.00
C THR A 77 4.73 45.81 -29.96
N ASN A 78 5.57 44.81 -29.72
CA ASN A 78 6.76 44.52 -30.52
C ASN A 78 7.09 43.02 -30.53
N ASN A 79 6.68 42.34 -31.61
CA ASN A 79 6.83 40.89 -31.74
C ASN A 79 8.30 40.45 -31.82
N GLU A 80 9.19 41.27 -32.39
CA GLU A 80 10.62 40.94 -32.53
C GLU A 80 11.34 40.98 -31.18
N GLU A 81 11.02 41.97 -30.35
CA GLU A 81 11.52 42.07 -28.97
C GLU A 81 10.97 40.93 -28.10
N ALA A 82 9.68 40.61 -28.23
CA ALA A 82 9.07 39.49 -27.53
C ALA A 82 9.75 38.15 -27.87
N TYR A 83 10.03 37.92 -29.15
CA TYR A 83 10.70 36.70 -29.62
C TYR A 83 12.15 36.63 -29.14
N SER A 84 12.89 37.74 -29.22
CA SER A 84 14.27 37.82 -28.71
C SER A 84 14.34 37.55 -27.20
N TYR A 85 13.39 38.10 -26.44
CA TYR A 85 13.25 37.83 -25.01
C TYR A 85 12.90 36.36 -24.74
N TYR A 86 12.00 35.77 -25.54
CA TYR A 86 11.63 34.36 -25.41
C TYR A 86 12.83 33.43 -25.54
N LEU A 87 13.62 33.58 -26.61
CA LEU A 87 14.81 32.75 -26.84
C LEU A 87 15.85 32.87 -25.72
N LYS A 88 16.00 34.08 -25.16
CA LYS A 88 17.02 34.36 -24.16
C LYS A 88 16.61 33.91 -22.75
N GLU A 89 15.38 34.21 -22.34
CA GLU A 89 14.95 34.09 -20.94
C GLU A 89 13.97 32.94 -20.73
N ILE A 90 13.03 32.71 -21.66
CA ILE A 90 11.95 31.73 -21.48
C ILE A 90 12.41 30.33 -21.88
N ASP A 91 12.99 30.16 -23.06
CA ASP A 91 13.40 28.85 -23.59
C ASP A 91 14.33 28.06 -22.63
N PRO A 92 15.43 28.64 -22.10
CA PRO A 92 16.28 27.91 -21.14
C PRO A 92 15.59 27.64 -19.80
N ASN A 93 14.71 28.52 -19.32
CA ASN A 93 14.02 28.32 -18.04
C ASN A 93 12.83 27.37 -18.16
N MET A 94 12.26 27.26 -19.36
CA MET A 94 11.28 26.27 -19.75
C MET A 94 11.87 24.86 -19.68
N GLU A 95 13.05 24.64 -20.26
CA GLU A 95 13.75 23.36 -20.15
C GLU A 95 14.07 22.99 -18.69
N LYS A 96 14.56 23.94 -17.88
CA LYS A 96 14.80 23.70 -16.44
C LYS A 96 13.53 23.30 -15.70
N THR A 97 12.41 23.98 -15.98
CA THR A 97 11.12 23.69 -15.35
C THR A 97 10.56 22.34 -15.79
N ILE A 98 10.76 21.95 -17.05
CA ILE A 98 10.41 20.63 -17.56
C ILE A 98 11.26 19.56 -16.87
N GLN A 99 12.54 19.82 -16.64
CA GLN A 99 13.41 18.90 -15.93
C GLN A 99 12.97 18.70 -14.47
N SER A 100 12.65 19.77 -13.73
CA SER A 100 12.25 19.63 -12.32
C SER A 100 10.92 18.88 -12.15
N ILE A 101 9.93 19.11 -13.03
CA ILE A 101 8.69 18.32 -12.98
C ILE A 101 8.94 16.85 -13.38
N ARG A 102 9.85 16.58 -14.31
CA ARG A 102 10.25 15.20 -14.67
C ARG A 102 10.91 14.49 -13.49
N GLU A 103 11.79 15.15 -12.76
CA GLU A 103 12.42 14.59 -11.56
C GLU A 103 11.38 14.25 -10.48
N LEU A 104 10.40 15.13 -10.27
CA LEU A 104 9.28 14.86 -9.37
C LEU A 104 8.43 13.66 -9.82
N ILE A 105 8.10 13.58 -11.11
CA ILE A 105 7.34 12.47 -11.70
C ILE A 105 8.12 11.15 -11.54
N LEU A 106 9.41 11.14 -11.86
CA LEU A 106 10.26 9.96 -11.75
C LEU A 106 10.37 9.49 -10.30
N TYR A 107 10.55 10.41 -9.36
CA TYR A 107 10.57 10.09 -7.94
C TYR A 107 9.26 9.42 -7.50
N ASN A 108 8.11 10.00 -7.86
CA ASN A 108 6.81 9.47 -7.48
C ASN A 108 6.52 8.10 -8.12
N ASN A 109 6.92 7.89 -9.38
CA ASN A 109 6.80 6.59 -10.03
C ASN A 109 7.65 5.51 -9.35
N ASN A 110 8.91 5.83 -9.02
CA ASN A 110 9.80 4.90 -8.32
C ASN A 110 9.29 4.58 -6.90
N ALA A 111 8.78 5.58 -6.18
CA ALA A 111 8.18 5.38 -4.87
C ALA A 111 6.93 4.48 -4.95
N ALA A 112 6.07 4.67 -5.95
CA ALA A 112 4.91 3.83 -6.18
C ALA A 112 5.30 2.38 -6.52
N GLU A 113 6.32 2.18 -7.36
CA GLU A 113 6.83 0.85 -7.69
C GLU A 113 7.41 0.14 -6.45
N GLN A 114 8.15 0.87 -5.62
CA GLN A 114 8.70 0.34 -4.38
C GLN A 114 7.59 -0.08 -3.39
N LEU A 115 6.60 0.78 -3.19
CA LEU A 115 5.43 0.47 -2.35
C LEU A 115 4.67 -0.77 -2.86
N GLN A 116 4.54 -0.91 -4.18
CA GLN A 116 3.92 -2.09 -4.78
C GLN A 116 4.73 -3.37 -4.49
N LYS A 117 6.06 -3.32 -4.62
CA LYS A 117 6.94 -4.45 -4.28
C LYS A 117 6.85 -4.82 -2.80
N GLU A 118 6.85 -3.83 -1.92
CA GLU A 118 6.70 -4.02 -0.48
C GLU A 118 5.36 -4.63 -0.11
N ASN A 119 4.26 -4.18 -0.72
CA ASN A 119 2.93 -4.75 -0.52
C ASN A 119 2.86 -6.22 -0.96
N VAL A 120 3.40 -6.55 -2.14
CA VAL A 120 3.44 -7.94 -2.63
C VAL A 120 4.25 -8.83 -1.69
N ASN A 121 5.40 -8.36 -1.22
CA ASN A 121 6.23 -9.09 -0.26
C ASN A 121 5.54 -9.25 1.10
N SER A 122 4.85 -8.21 1.58
CA SER A 122 4.07 -8.24 2.81
C SER A 122 2.96 -9.28 2.74
N VAL A 123 2.17 -9.28 1.66
CA VAL A 123 1.12 -10.29 1.42
C VAL A 123 1.70 -11.71 1.41
N LYS A 124 2.82 -11.93 0.73
CA LYS A 124 3.49 -13.23 0.71
C LYS A 124 3.90 -13.67 2.13
N ASN A 125 4.48 -12.77 2.92
CA ASN A 125 4.85 -13.05 4.29
C ASN A 125 3.63 -13.36 5.16
N THR A 126 2.55 -12.59 5.03
CA THR A 126 1.28 -12.86 5.73
C THR A 126 0.74 -14.24 5.40
N ILE A 127 0.74 -14.64 4.13
CA ILE A 127 0.31 -15.99 3.70
C ILE A 127 1.19 -17.06 4.33
N ILE A 128 2.51 -16.90 4.30
CA ILE A 128 3.46 -17.86 4.90
C ILE A 128 3.20 -17.99 6.41
N THR A 129 3.07 -16.87 7.13
CA THR A 129 2.78 -16.86 8.57
C THR A 129 1.45 -17.55 8.86
N PHE A 130 0.41 -17.28 8.07
CA PHE A 130 -0.90 -17.92 8.22
C PHE A 130 -0.80 -19.44 8.03
N VAL A 131 -0.06 -19.91 7.02
CA VAL A 131 0.15 -21.34 6.77
C VAL A 131 0.88 -22.00 7.95
N ILE A 132 1.93 -21.36 8.49
CA ILE A 132 2.67 -21.87 9.64
C ILE A 132 1.77 -21.99 10.88
N ILE A 133 1.02 -20.94 11.21
CA ILE A 133 0.10 -20.95 12.35
C ILE A 133 -0.97 -22.04 12.17
N SER A 134 -1.54 -22.16 10.97
CA SER A 134 -2.53 -23.20 10.66
C SER A 134 -1.96 -24.60 10.84
N PHE A 135 -0.73 -24.83 10.36
CA PHE A 135 -0.04 -26.11 10.49
C PHE A 135 0.24 -26.48 11.96
N VAL A 136 0.72 -25.52 12.75
CA VAL A 136 0.93 -25.70 14.19
C VAL A 136 -0.40 -26.03 14.90
N GLY A 137 -1.49 -25.36 14.52
CA GLY A 137 -2.83 -25.65 15.04
C GLY A 137 -3.26 -27.11 14.76
N ILE A 138 -3.02 -27.61 13.55
CA ILE A 138 -3.31 -29.01 13.20
C ILE A 138 -2.49 -29.97 14.08
N ILE A 139 -1.20 -29.70 14.29
CA ILE A 139 -0.34 -30.52 15.16
C ILE A 139 -0.88 -30.55 16.58
N ILE A 140 -1.29 -29.40 17.13
CA ILE A 140 -1.85 -29.30 18.48
C ILE A 140 -3.14 -30.12 18.58
N ILE A 141 -4.04 -30.04 17.60
CA ILE A 141 -5.28 -30.82 17.58
C ILE A 141 -4.99 -32.33 17.56
N ILE A 142 -4.04 -32.77 16.71
CA ILE A 142 -3.61 -34.18 16.65
C ILE A 142 -3.03 -34.62 18.01
N PHE A 143 -2.21 -33.78 18.63
CA PHE A 143 -1.58 -34.06 19.92
C PHE A 143 -2.60 -34.19 21.04
N ILE A 144 -3.56 -33.26 21.13
CA ILE A 144 -4.67 -33.33 22.09
C ILE A 144 -5.50 -34.60 21.84
N GLY A 145 -5.83 -34.90 20.58
CA GLY A 145 -6.56 -36.12 20.23
C GLY A 145 -5.83 -37.39 20.65
N PHE A 146 -4.50 -37.41 20.51
CA PHE A 146 -3.65 -38.52 20.97
C PHE A 146 -3.66 -38.67 22.49
N ILE A 147 -3.52 -37.56 23.23
CA ILE A 147 -3.60 -37.57 24.70
C ILE A 147 -4.97 -38.08 25.16
N THR A 148 -6.06 -37.51 24.64
CA THR A 148 -7.43 -37.91 24.99
C THR A 148 -7.68 -39.39 24.69
N LYS A 149 -7.18 -39.90 23.55
CA LYS A 149 -7.29 -41.32 23.22
C LYS A 149 -6.61 -42.21 24.26
N ASN A 150 -5.40 -41.86 24.70
CA ASN A 150 -4.60 -42.71 25.58
C ASN A 150 -4.92 -42.54 27.08
N ALA A 151 -5.20 -41.32 27.53
CA ALA A 151 -5.45 -41.01 28.93
C ALA A 151 -6.92 -41.25 29.35
N ILE A 152 -7.87 -41.18 28.40
CA ILE A 152 -9.31 -41.24 28.70
C ILE A 152 -9.97 -42.40 27.96
N LYS A 153 -9.98 -42.36 26.61
CA LYS A 153 -10.78 -43.33 25.83
C LYS A 153 -10.33 -44.78 26.04
N LYS A 154 -9.03 -45.05 25.95
CA LYS A 154 -8.49 -46.42 26.12
C LYS A 154 -8.77 -47.00 27.52
N PRO A 155 -8.48 -46.31 28.63
CA PRO A 155 -8.75 -46.86 29.96
C PRO A 155 -10.25 -47.02 30.27
N ILE A 156 -11.11 -46.12 29.79
CA ILE A 156 -12.57 -46.28 29.93
C ILE A 156 -13.05 -47.54 29.22
N VAL A 157 -12.60 -47.77 27.97
CA VAL A 157 -12.97 -48.98 27.21
C VAL A 157 -12.42 -50.25 27.87
N LEU A 158 -11.21 -50.19 28.42
CA LEU A 158 -10.64 -51.31 29.18
C LEU A 158 -11.48 -51.63 30.41
N LEU A 159 -11.80 -50.62 31.24
CA LEU A 159 -12.63 -50.78 32.42
C LEU A 159 -14.02 -51.31 32.07
N GLN A 160 -14.65 -50.80 31.01
CA GLN A 160 -15.95 -51.28 30.55
C GLN A 160 -15.89 -52.78 30.21
N LYS A 161 -14.89 -53.21 29.44
CA LYS A 161 -14.73 -54.61 29.04
C LYS A 161 -14.50 -55.53 30.25
N ASP A 162 -13.72 -55.07 31.21
CA ASP A 162 -13.46 -55.84 32.43
C ASP A 162 -14.71 -55.90 33.32
N MET A 163 -15.48 -54.81 33.43
CA MET A 163 -16.78 -54.80 34.10
C MET A 163 -17.79 -55.78 33.47
N GLU A 164 -17.83 -55.88 32.13
CA GLU A 164 -18.69 -56.84 31.42
C GLU A 164 -18.32 -58.30 31.73
N ARG A 165 -17.04 -58.60 31.99
CA ARG A 165 -16.61 -59.95 32.39
C ARG A 165 -16.97 -60.27 33.84
N VAL A 166 -16.81 -59.29 34.73
CA VAL A 166 -17.24 -59.41 36.13
C VAL A 166 -18.75 -59.66 36.20
N SER A 167 -19.56 -58.93 35.42
CA SER A 167 -21.01 -59.12 35.40
C SER A 167 -21.43 -60.49 34.85
N ALA A 168 -20.61 -61.09 33.99
CA ALA A 168 -20.78 -62.48 33.53
C ALA A 168 -20.33 -63.54 34.54
N GLY A 169 -19.83 -63.14 35.73
CA GLY A 169 -19.48 -64.03 36.84
C GLY A 169 -17.99 -64.33 37.01
N ASP A 170 -17.11 -63.76 36.19
CA ASP A 170 -15.66 -63.92 36.34
C ASP A 170 -15.10 -62.87 37.31
N LEU A 171 -15.06 -63.20 38.61
CA LEU A 171 -14.55 -62.30 39.67
C LEU A 171 -13.01 -62.33 39.84
N THR A 172 -12.31 -63.13 39.03
CA THR A 172 -10.85 -63.30 39.17
C THR A 172 -10.05 -62.20 38.48
N ILE A 173 -10.68 -61.40 37.63
CA ILE A 173 -10.02 -60.36 36.85
C ILE A 173 -9.85 -59.06 37.63
N ARG A 174 -8.84 -58.29 37.25
CA ARG A 174 -8.57 -56.93 37.76
C ARG A 174 -8.21 -56.02 36.59
N THR A 175 -8.73 -54.81 36.57
CA THR A 175 -8.47 -53.83 35.51
C THR A 175 -7.05 -53.26 35.67
N SER A 176 -6.23 -53.40 34.62
CA SER A 176 -4.80 -53.08 34.66
C SER A 176 -4.48 -51.62 34.30
N TYR A 177 -5.21 -50.66 34.85
CA TYR A 177 -4.96 -49.23 34.67
C TYR A 177 -4.53 -48.57 35.98
N LYS A 178 -3.41 -47.85 35.94
CA LYS A 178 -2.85 -47.13 37.10
C LYS A 178 -2.59 -45.69 36.69
N SER A 179 -3.21 -44.77 37.43
CA SER A 179 -3.09 -43.34 37.23
C SER A 179 -3.46 -42.63 38.53
N GLU A 180 -2.88 -41.46 38.76
CA GLU A 180 -3.18 -40.59 39.91
C GLU A 180 -4.40 -39.68 39.65
N ASN A 181 -5.10 -39.88 38.52
CA ASN A 181 -6.31 -39.11 38.18
C ASN A 181 -7.60 -39.82 38.63
N GLU A 182 -8.73 -39.15 38.44
CA GLU A 182 -10.06 -39.62 38.86
C GLU A 182 -10.37 -41.02 38.33
N LEU A 183 -9.98 -41.31 37.08
CA LEU A 183 -10.22 -42.62 36.47
C LEU A 183 -9.36 -43.72 37.10
N GLY A 184 -8.14 -43.40 37.55
CA GLY A 184 -7.29 -44.34 38.28
C GLY A 184 -7.87 -44.70 39.64
N HIS A 185 -8.41 -43.72 40.37
CA HIS A 185 -9.11 -43.96 41.64
C HIS A 185 -10.37 -44.82 41.47
N ILE A 186 -11.12 -44.63 40.38
CA ILE A 186 -12.26 -45.48 40.03
C ILE A 186 -11.80 -46.92 39.79
N VAL A 187 -10.74 -47.11 39.00
CA VAL A 187 -10.19 -48.45 38.72
C VAL A 187 -9.68 -49.12 40.01
N GLN A 188 -9.06 -48.37 40.91
CA GLN A 188 -8.62 -48.90 42.20
C GLN A 188 -9.81 -49.35 43.06
N SER A 189 -10.83 -48.51 43.19
CA SER A 189 -12.06 -48.86 43.92
C SER A 189 -12.77 -50.08 43.32
N PHE A 190 -12.84 -50.17 41.99
CA PHE A 190 -13.40 -51.31 41.28
C PHE A 190 -12.63 -52.61 41.59
N ASN A 191 -11.30 -52.57 41.56
CA ASN A 191 -10.47 -53.73 41.88
C ASN A 191 -10.64 -54.17 43.34
N SER A 192 -10.72 -53.23 44.28
CA SER A 192 -10.93 -53.54 45.71
C SER A 192 -12.30 -54.14 46.03
N MET A 193 -13.33 -53.91 45.19
CA MET A 193 -14.65 -54.55 45.36
C MET A 193 -14.61 -56.06 45.08
N LEU A 194 -13.63 -56.52 44.29
CA LEU A 194 -13.50 -57.90 43.86
C LEU A 194 -12.57 -58.72 44.76
N ASP A 195 -11.86 -58.06 45.69
CA ASP A 195 -10.98 -58.66 46.70
C ASP A 195 -11.79 -59.08 47.94
#